data_AF-E9JCI4-F1
#
_entry.id   AF-E9JCI4-F1
#
_cell.length_a   1.000
_cell.length_b   1.000
_cell.length_c   1.000
_cell.angle_alpha   90.00
_cell.angle_beta   90.00
_cell.angle_gamma   90.00
#
_symmetry.space_group_name_H-M   'P 1'
#
loop_
_entity.id
_entity.type
_entity.pdbx_description
1 polymer ?
#
loop_
_entity_poly.entity_id
_entity_poly.type
_entity_poly.pdbx_seq_one_letter_code
_entity_poly.pdbx_strand_id
1 'polypeptide(L)' 'MTSNQKDNDIGENKNTNNMNVNLCNKTIPLILDGTFFKIIRAESENVQGECAICKRRIKGRIGSITNFLNHLKIGIF' A
#
# COMPACT_ATOMS: atom_id res chain seq x y z
N MET A 1 18.71 -1.05 -47.89
CA MET A 1 19.37 -2.28 -47.40
C MET A 1 19.71 -2.02 -45.94
N THR A 2 18.84 -2.43 -45.01
CA THR A 2 19.02 -3.59 -44.09
C THR A 2 20.21 -3.37 -43.13
N SER A 3 20.18 -3.49 -41.80
CA SER A 3 19.27 -4.03 -40.75
C SER A 3 19.93 -3.63 -39.39
N ASN A 4 19.20 -3.24 -38.33
CA ASN A 4 18.90 -4.01 -37.09
C ASN A 4 20.13 -4.73 -36.45
N GLN A 5 20.51 -4.66 -35.15
CA GLN A 5 19.74 -4.79 -33.89
C GLN A 5 20.62 -4.55 -32.62
N LYS A 6 20.00 -3.97 -31.55
CA LYS A 6 19.97 -4.28 -30.09
C LYS A 6 21.30 -4.40 -29.27
N ASP A 7 21.42 -4.06 -27.98
CA ASP A 7 20.62 -4.31 -26.76
C ASP A 7 20.80 -3.16 -25.72
N ASN A 8 19.75 -2.57 -25.10
CA ASN A 8 19.07 -2.96 -23.85
C ASN A 8 19.95 -3.10 -22.61
N ASP A 9 19.97 -2.09 -21.73
CA ASP A 9 20.18 -2.31 -20.29
C ASP A 9 19.41 -1.29 -19.42
N ILE A 10 18.31 -1.81 -18.88
CA ILE A 10 17.77 -1.65 -17.52
C ILE A 10 17.65 -0.23 -16.96
N GLY A 11 16.43 0.31 -17.06
CA GLY A 11 15.98 1.44 -16.26
C GLY A 11 15.95 1.10 -14.78
N GLU A 12 16.75 1.82 -14.00
CA GLU A 12 16.61 1.87 -12.54
C GLU A 12 15.25 2.50 -12.19
N ASN A 13 14.25 1.66 -11.94
CA ASN A 13 13.02 2.07 -11.27
C ASN A 13 13.35 2.36 -9.80
N LYS A 14 13.80 3.58 -9.53
CA LYS A 14 13.89 4.15 -8.19
C LYS A 14 12.47 4.32 -7.65
N ASN A 15 11.87 3.23 -7.20
CA ASN A 15 10.67 3.25 -6.38
C ASN A 15 11.10 3.62 -4.96
N THR A 16 11.59 4.85 -4.80
CA THR A 16 11.80 5.49 -3.50
C THR A 16 10.43 5.70 -2.89
N ASN A 17 9.96 4.70 -2.15
CA ASN A 17 8.91 4.83 -1.14
C ASN A 17 9.43 5.70 0.02
N ASN A 18 9.79 6.95 -0.28
CA ASN A 18 10.00 7.98 0.73
C ASN A 18 8.62 8.48 1.15
N MET A 19 7.88 7.62 1.85
CA MET A 19 6.72 8.06 2.61
C MET A 19 7.28 8.84 3.81
N ASN A 20 7.53 10.13 3.62
CA ASN A 20 7.71 11.08 4.71
C ASN A 20 6.35 11.21 5.43
N VAL A 21 6.02 10.20 6.23
CA VAL A 21 4.89 10.23 7.14
C VAL A 21 5.29 11.14 8.31
N ASN A 22 5.00 12.44 8.16
CA ASN A 22 4.81 13.31 9.32
C ASN A 22 3.49 12.90 10.00
N LEU A 23 3.51 11.70 10.58
CA LEU A 23 2.39 11.08 11.27
C LEU A 23 2.52 11.52 12.73
N CYS A 24 1.90 12.66 13.03
CA CYS A 24 1.71 13.19 14.38
C CYS A 24 1.43 12.06 15.38
N ASN A 25 2.46 11.58 16.10
CA ASN A 25 2.54 10.59 17.19
C ASN A 25 1.49 9.44 17.27
N LYS A 26 0.78 9.13 16.18
CA LYS A 26 -0.27 8.12 16.13
C LYS A 26 0.36 6.80 15.67
N THR A 27 0.38 5.82 16.57
CA THR A 27 0.85 4.47 16.26
C THR A 27 0.04 3.90 15.10
N ILE A 28 0.73 3.45 14.04
CA ILE A 28 0.08 2.76 12.94
C ILE A 28 -0.49 1.44 13.48
N PRO A 29 -1.78 1.14 13.28
CA PRO A 29 -2.35 -0.12 13.71
C PRO A 29 -1.62 -1.31 13.07
N LEU A 30 -1.32 -2.36 13.83
CA LEU A 30 -0.56 -3.54 13.37
C LEU A 30 -1.16 -4.21 12.12
N ILE A 31 -2.48 -4.11 11.90
CA ILE A 31 -3.14 -4.64 10.70
C ILE A 31 -2.68 -3.95 9.39
N LEU A 32 -2.04 -2.78 9.50
CA LEU A 32 -1.51 -1.98 8.39
C LEU A 32 0.02 -2.06 8.27
N ASP A 33 0.65 -3.06 8.89
CA ASP A 33 2.10 -3.30 8.87
C ASP A 33 2.64 -3.88 7.56
N GLY A 34 1.76 -4.24 6.62
CA GLY A 34 2.09 -4.91 5.37
C GLY A 34 1.76 -6.41 5.34
N THR A 35 1.44 -7.04 6.49
CA THR A 35 1.06 -8.46 6.57
C THR A 35 -0.32 -8.70 5.97
N PHE A 36 -1.31 -7.90 6.41
CA PHE A 36 -2.70 -8.00 5.91
C PHE A 36 -3.04 -6.88 4.95
N PHE A 37 -2.61 -5.66 5.28
CA PHE A 37 -2.78 -4.50 4.45
C PHE A 37 -1.49 -3.71 4.32
N LYS A 38 -1.19 -3.28 3.10
CA LYS A 38 -0.11 -2.33 2.81
C LYS A 38 -0.68 -0.92 2.70
N ILE A 39 -0.14 0.04 3.44
CA ILE A 39 -0.54 1.45 3.32
C ILE A 39 -0.13 1.96 1.93
N ILE A 40 -1.11 2.50 1.19
CA ILE A 40 -0.88 3.20 -0.09
C ILE A 40 -0.84 4.71 0.12
N ARG A 41 -1.69 5.23 1.01
CA ARG A 41 -1.81 6.67 1.29
C ARG A 41 -2.25 6.88 2.73
N ALA A 42 -1.67 7.86 3.41
CA ALA A 42 -2.07 8.28 4.74
C ALA A 42 -2.09 9.81 4.79
N GLU A 43 -3.19 10.38 5.26
CA GLU A 43 -3.42 11.83 5.31
C GLU A 43 -4.15 12.19 6.60
N SER A 44 -3.46 12.84 7.55
CA SER A 44 -3.98 13.35 8.83
C SER A 44 -4.72 12.31 9.69
N GLU A 45 -5.93 11.92 9.26
CA GLU A 45 -6.80 10.94 9.91
C GLU A 45 -7.26 9.82 8.98
N ASN A 46 -7.14 9.99 7.66
CA ASN A 46 -7.55 9.02 6.66
C ASN A 46 -6.37 8.13 6.27
N VAL A 47 -6.66 6.86 6.05
CA VAL A 47 -5.68 5.90 5.53
C VAL A 47 -6.31 5.03 4.46
N GLN A 48 -5.57 4.78 3.40
CA GLN A 48 -5.93 3.83 2.36
C GLN A 48 -4.92 2.69 2.38
N GLY A 49 -5.42 1.47 2.60
CA GLY A 49 -4.63 0.25 2.58
C GLY A 49 -5.04 -0.66 1.42
N GLU A 50 -4.08 -1.39 0.86
CA GLU A 50 -4.33 -2.47 -0.10
C GLU A 50 -4.30 -3.82 0.61
N CYS A 51 -5.35 -4.63 0.43
CA CYS A 51 -5.40 -5.98 0.97
C CYS A 51 -4.34 -6.86 0.30
N ALA A 52 -3.47 -7.49 1.08
CA ALA A 52 -2.41 -8.36 0.56
C ALA A 52 -2.98 -9.59 -0.16
N ILE A 53 -4.16 -10.07 0.27
CA ILE A 53 -4.85 -11.28 -0.22
C ILE A 53 -5.56 -10.99 -1.55
N CYS A 54 -6.52 -10.06 -1.56
CA CYS A 54 -7.40 -9.83 -2.74
C CYS A 54 -7.04 -8.59 -3.57
N LYS A 55 -6.00 -7.85 -3.19
CA LYS A 55 -5.54 -6.60 -3.84
C LYS A 55 -6.57 -5.46 -3.87
N ARG A 56 -7.71 -5.57 -3.18
CA ARG A 56 -8.68 -4.48 -3.06
C ARG A 56 -8.14 -3.35 -2.19
N ARG A 57 -8.45 -2.12 -2.58
CA ARG A 57 -8.11 -0.91 -1.83
C ARG A 57 -9.24 -0.55 -0.86
N ILE A 58 -8.91 -0.47 0.41
CA ILE A 58 -9.83 -0.16 1.50
C ILE A 58 -9.45 1.20 2.09
N LYS A 59 -10.45 2.06 2.25
CA LYS A 59 -10.30 3.35 2.96
C LYS A 59 -10.76 3.18 4.41
N GLY A 60 -9.99 3.73 5.33
CA GLY A 60 -10.28 3.73 6.76
C GLY A 60 -9.69 4.97 7.43
N ARG A 61 -9.61 4.94 8.76
CA ARG A 61 -9.03 6.03 9.55
C ARG A 61 -7.84 5.51 10.37
N ILE A 62 -6.82 6.34 10.57
CA ILE A 62 -5.58 5.97 11.30
C ILE A 62 -5.89 5.51 12.74
N GLY A 63 -6.96 6.02 13.35
CA GLY A 63 -7.43 5.60 14.69
C GLY A 63 -8.52 4.54 14.71
N SER A 64 -8.96 4.00 13.56
CA SER A 64 -10.05 3.01 13.52
C SER A 64 -9.80 1.94 12.46
N ILE A 65 -9.74 0.69 12.91
CA ILE A 65 -9.46 -0.48 12.07
C ILE A 65 -10.70 -1.23 11.58
N THR A 66 -11.91 -0.78 11.93
CA THR A 66 -13.16 -1.50 11.66
C THR A 66 -13.34 -1.83 10.18
N ASN A 67 -13.02 -0.90 9.28
CA ASN A 67 -13.13 -1.10 7.83
C ASN A 67 -12.23 -2.24 7.34
N PHE A 68 -11.00 -2.31 7.87
CA PHE A 68 -10.02 -3.34 7.52
C PHE A 68 -10.41 -4.70 8.10
N LEU A 69 -10.89 -4.74 9.34
CA LEU A 69 -11.39 -5.97 9.97
C LEU A 69 -12.62 -6.53 9.27
N ASN A 70 -13.59 -5.68 8.91
CA ASN A 70 -14.78 -6.11 8.18
C ASN A 70 -14.41 -6.67 6.81
N HIS A 71 -13.40 -6.09 6.15
CA HIS A 71 -12.90 -6.63 4.90
C HIS A 71 -12.31 -8.03 5.06
N LEU A 72 -11.50 -8.29 6.10
CA LEU A 72 -10.98 -9.64 6.35
C LEU A 72 -12.08 -10.65 6.71
N LYS A 73 -13.09 -10.24 7.48
CA LYS A 73 -14.22 -11.11 7.83
C LYS A 73 -15.04 -11.57 6.63
N ILE A 74 -15.19 -10.70 5.62
CA ILE A 74 -16.00 -10.97 4.42
C ILE A 74 -15.15 -11.53 3.27
N GLY A 75 -13.86 -11.21 3.21
CA GLY A 75 -12.97 -11.56 2.11
C GLY A 75 -12.22 -12.89 2.22
N ILE A 76 -12.57 -13.74 3.20
CA ILE A 76 -11.99 -15.09 3.41
C ILE A 76 -12.90 -16.20 2.83
N PHE A 77 -13.98 -15.87 2.12
CA PHE A 77 -14.85 -16.84 1.44
C PHE A 77 -14.88 -16.62 -0.07
#